data_AF-A0A6A6JR35-F1
#
_entry.id   AF-A0A6A6JR35-F1
#
_cell.length_a   1.000
_cell.length_b   1.000
_cell.length_c   1.000
_cell.angle_alpha   90.00
_cell.angle_beta   90.00
_cell.angle_gamma   90.00
#
_symmetry.space_group_name_H-M   'P 1'
#
loop_
_entity.id
_entity.type
_entity.pdbx_description
1 polymer ?
#
loop_
_entity_poly.entity_id
_entity_poly.type
_entity_poly.pdbx_seq_one_letter_code
_entity_poly.pdbx_strand_id
1 'polypeptide(L)'
;MVSLLFALTTLLSLASAISLPPNLHSRQATSLKPGAWIITYTPNAANSPTYRGPLRITSTSDATFISGDLYNGTVQPNPADGSPILPRNNYWGFVRATKLTAGSNRGFSLNLEFWTFGGFRQTVRYWDTIWAGQPVDGGYIVELSPASAPSGYPDTQNYFEGNVKIASSGAVVGKFTMGWVSTYLRRIKLEIGTVSGAKVPQADTSGTRTWKSVFAEAGYDISVTVGKTDIPEPSNTVGAGWFNEEQEHDAVLTYRGPTDYDKEWKYYLLIVRHMVESSRGAMIDPTRKYNGIPREGTAIASEWRVGTNPDGTPDTIDNVPWPASVVGKKFEDLQDPWFRTAVHEGEVP
;
A
#
# COMPACT_ATOMS: atom_id res chain seq x y z
N MET A 1 5.77 34.87 -33.50
CA MET A 1 4.43 34.66 -32.94
C MET A 1 3.92 33.32 -33.40
N VAL A 2 4.06 32.28 -32.57
CA VAL A 2 3.13 31.17 -32.32
C VAL A 2 3.74 30.44 -31.12
N SER A 3 3.15 30.62 -29.94
CA SER A 3 3.47 29.86 -28.73
C SER A 3 3.02 28.41 -28.91
N LEU A 4 3.89 27.44 -28.66
CA LEU A 4 3.46 26.07 -28.36
C LEU A 4 3.88 25.74 -26.92
N LEU A 5 2.89 25.83 -26.05
CA LEU A 5 2.88 25.38 -24.67
C LEU A 5 2.78 23.84 -24.71
N PHE A 6 3.86 23.11 -24.46
CA PHE A 6 3.78 21.67 -24.25
C PHE A 6 3.60 21.39 -22.76
N ALA A 7 2.35 21.25 -22.35
CA ALA A 7 1.97 20.62 -21.10
C ALA A 7 2.27 19.13 -21.20
N LEU A 8 3.32 18.67 -20.52
CA LEU A 8 3.64 17.25 -20.41
C LEU A 8 2.90 16.64 -19.21
N THR A 9 1.58 16.51 -19.31
CA THR A 9 0.79 15.63 -18.45
C THR A 9 0.87 14.21 -19.03
N THR A 10 1.83 13.42 -18.59
CA THR A 10 1.77 11.96 -18.71
C THR A 10 1.77 11.37 -17.31
N LEU A 11 0.56 11.15 -16.78
CA LEU A 11 0.32 10.17 -15.73
C LEU A 11 0.71 8.80 -16.30
N LEU A 12 1.92 8.32 -16.02
CA LEU A 12 2.13 6.87 -15.93
C LEU A 12 1.91 6.49 -14.47
N SER A 13 0.69 6.06 -14.16
CA SER A 13 0.42 5.24 -12.99
C SER A 13 1.11 3.89 -13.19
N LEU A 14 2.36 3.76 -12.75
CA LEU A 14 3.02 2.47 -12.60
C LEU A 14 2.68 1.89 -11.22
N ALA A 15 1.38 1.73 -10.96
CA ALA A 15 0.96 0.62 -10.11
C ALA A 15 1.21 -0.63 -10.95
N SER A 16 2.29 -1.35 -10.67
CA SER A 16 2.38 -2.75 -11.07
C SER A 16 1.30 -3.49 -10.28
N ALA A 17 0.06 -3.39 -10.75
CA ALA A 17 -1.04 -4.14 -10.21
C ALA A 17 -0.65 -5.62 -10.36
N ILE A 18 -0.49 -6.30 -9.22
CA ILE A 18 -0.70 -7.75 -9.15
C ILE A 18 -1.99 -7.99 -9.93
N SER A 19 -1.91 -8.69 -11.06
CA SER A 19 -3.04 -8.78 -11.99
C SER A 19 -4.23 -9.37 -11.25
N LEU A 20 -5.20 -8.52 -10.93
CA LEU A 20 -6.51 -9.00 -10.51
C LEU A 20 -7.08 -9.81 -11.67
N PRO A 21 -7.90 -10.85 -11.40
CA PRO A 21 -8.48 -11.66 -12.45
C PRO A 21 -9.17 -10.79 -13.52
N PRO A 22 -9.02 -11.10 -14.82
CA PRO A 22 -9.43 -10.25 -15.94
C PRO A 22 -10.94 -9.98 -16.07
N ASN A 23 -11.75 -10.45 -15.11
CA ASN A 23 -13.22 -10.37 -15.11
C ASN A 23 -13.78 -9.53 -13.95
N LEU A 24 -13.07 -8.49 -13.51
CA LEU A 24 -13.63 -7.48 -12.60
C LEU A 24 -14.68 -6.64 -13.35
N HIS A 25 -15.88 -7.19 -13.48
CA HIS A 25 -17.01 -6.50 -14.10
C HIS A 25 -17.49 -5.34 -13.22
N SER A 26 -17.66 -4.17 -13.84
CA SER A 26 -18.44 -3.05 -13.30
C SER A 26 -19.92 -3.44 -13.20
N ARG A 27 -20.53 -3.45 -12.01
CA ARG A 27 -22.01 -3.50 -11.87
C ARG A 27 -22.52 -2.66 -10.69
N GLN A 28 -23.63 -1.97 -10.98
CA GLN A 28 -24.21 -0.78 -10.34
C GLN A 28 -24.85 -0.98 -8.96
N ALA A 29 -24.73 0.06 -8.10
CA ALA A 29 -25.78 0.53 -7.17
C ALA A 29 -25.52 1.98 -6.73
N THR A 30 -26.51 2.64 -6.11
CA THR A 30 -26.50 4.01 -5.56
C THR A 30 -25.57 4.11 -4.33
N SER A 31 -24.26 4.23 -4.62
CA SER A 31 -23.08 4.50 -3.78
C SER A 31 -23.13 4.21 -2.27
N LEU A 32 -22.36 3.21 -1.84
CA LEU A 32 -21.83 3.16 -0.47
C LEU A 32 -20.75 4.22 -0.28
N LYS A 33 -20.59 4.73 0.95
CA LYS A 33 -19.55 5.72 1.27
C LYS A 33 -18.15 5.15 0.98
N PRO A 34 -17.35 5.78 0.10
CA PRO A 34 -15.97 5.35 -0.14
C PRO A 34 -15.09 5.46 1.12
N GLY A 35 -14.03 4.66 1.15
CA GLY A 35 -13.06 4.62 2.23
C GLY A 35 -12.90 3.24 2.87
N ALA A 36 -12.32 3.22 4.07
CA ALA A 36 -12.15 2.02 4.86
C ALA A 36 -13.33 1.79 5.81
N TRP A 37 -13.64 0.52 5.99
CA TRP A 37 -14.65 -0.02 6.87
C TRP A 37 -14.03 -1.13 7.71
N ILE A 38 -14.50 -1.31 8.93
CA ILE A 38 -14.24 -2.53 9.70
C ILE A 38 -15.41 -3.49 9.45
N ILE A 39 -15.10 -4.71 9.03
CA ILE A 39 -16.06 -5.79 8.87
C ILE A 39 -15.87 -6.85 9.96
N THR A 40 -16.98 -7.46 10.36
CA THR A 40 -16.98 -8.63 11.24
C THR A 40 -17.92 -9.68 10.66
N TYR A 41 -17.41 -10.90 10.45
CA TYR A 41 -18.20 -12.07 10.12
C TYR A 41 -18.18 -13.06 11.30
N THR A 42 -19.35 -13.35 11.85
CA THR A 42 -19.54 -14.29 12.95
C THR A 42 -20.31 -15.51 12.44
N PRO A 43 -19.64 -16.64 12.18
CA PRO A 43 -20.31 -17.86 11.76
C PRO A 43 -21.25 -18.40 12.86
N ASN A 44 -22.33 -19.05 12.45
CA ASN A 44 -23.26 -19.74 13.37
C ASN A 44 -22.73 -21.11 13.83
N ALA A 45 -21.76 -21.67 13.11
CA ALA A 45 -21.19 -22.98 13.43
C ALA A 45 -20.46 -22.96 14.78
N ALA A 46 -20.75 -23.94 15.63
CA ALA A 46 -20.13 -24.06 16.95
C ALA A 46 -18.59 -24.06 16.84
N ASN A 47 -17.93 -23.37 17.76
CA ASN A 47 -16.46 -23.23 17.84
C ASN A 47 -15.80 -22.57 16.61
N SER A 48 -16.56 -21.98 15.69
CA SER A 48 -15.97 -21.23 14.58
C SER A 48 -15.43 -19.88 15.07
N PRO A 49 -14.23 -19.46 14.63
CA PRO A 49 -13.71 -18.17 15.00
C PRO A 49 -14.56 -17.06 14.37
N THR A 50 -14.64 -15.92 15.06
CA THR A 50 -15.09 -14.69 14.41
C THR A 50 -13.99 -14.16 13.50
N TYR A 51 -14.35 -13.72 12.31
CA TYR A 51 -13.43 -13.12 11.34
C TYR A 51 -13.62 -11.61 11.32
N ARG A 52 -12.52 -10.86 11.28
CA ARG A 52 -12.53 -9.40 11.26
C ARG A 52 -11.51 -8.87 10.27
N GLY A 53 -11.73 -7.66 9.76
CA GLY A 53 -10.71 -6.97 8.99
C GLY A 53 -11.17 -5.73 8.27
N PRO A 54 -10.29 -5.14 7.45
CA PRO A 54 -10.63 -4.00 6.63
C PRO A 54 -11.49 -4.43 5.44
N LEU A 55 -12.52 -3.65 5.14
CA LEU A 55 -13.18 -3.62 3.84
C LEU A 55 -12.97 -2.23 3.24
N ARG A 56 -12.61 -2.18 1.97
CA ARG A 56 -12.19 -0.99 1.23
C ARG A 56 -13.19 -0.78 0.12
N ILE A 57 -13.78 0.40 0.08
CA ILE A 57 -14.74 0.81 -0.94
C ILE A 57 -14.14 1.97 -1.72
N THR A 58 -13.96 1.78 -3.03
CA THR A 58 -13.60 2.86 -3.96
C THR A 58 -14.68 3.00 -5.01
N SER A 59 -14.87 4.21 -5.51
CA SER A 59 -15.82 4.49 -6.57
C SER A 59 -15.18 5.39 -7.62
N THR A 60 -15.45 5.10 -8.88
CA THR A 60 -15.26 6.01 -10.01
C THR A 60 -16.63 6.53 -10.46
N SER A 61 -16.68 7.36 -11.51
CA SER A 61 -17.94 7.72 -12.17
C SER A 61 -18.75 6.51 -12.61
N ASP A 62 -18.09 5.40 -12.93
CA ASP A 62 -18.68 4.27 -13.67
C ASP A 62 -18.77 2.98 -12.84
N ALA A 63 -18.07 2.88 -11.72
CA ALA A 63 -17.98 1.64 -10.95
C ALA A 63 -17.76 1.89 -9.45
N THR A 64 -18.17 0.90 -8.65
CA THR A 64 -17.80 0.78 -7.24
C THR A 64 -17.10 -0.55 -7.03
N PHE A 65 -15.94 -0.51 -6.38
CA PHE A 65 -15.13 -1.68 -6.06
C PHE A 65 -15.13 -1.88 -4.55
N ILE A 66 -15.43 -3.10 -4.12
CA ILE A 66 -15.53 -3.47 -2.71
C ILE A 66 -14.68 -4.71 -2.50
N SER A 67 -13.63 -4.57 -1.70
CA SER A 67 -12.71 -5.67 -1.40
C SER A 67 -12.08 -5.48 -0.03
N GLY A 68 -11.55 -6.55 0.56
CA GLY A 68 -11.02 -6.48 1.90
C GLY A 68 -10.29 -7.75 2.29
N ASP A 69 -9.97 -7.82 3.57
CA ASP A 69 -9.23 -8.91 4.16
C ASP A 69 -9.96 -9.41 5.41
N LEU A 70 -9.87 -10.71 5.66
CA LEU A 70 -10.44 -11.37 6.82
C LEU A 70 -9.33 -12.06 7.61
N TYR A 71 -9.35 -11.82 8.92
CA TYR A 71 -8.43 -12.39 9.89
C TYR A 71 -9.21 -13.19 10.92
N ASN A 72 -8.73 -14.38 11.29
CA ASN A 72 -9.39 -15.27 12.21
C ASN A 72 -9.11 -14.90 13.68
N GLY A 73 -10.13 -14.94 14.54
CA GLY A 73 -9.93 -14.91 15.99
C GLY A 73 -9.23 -13.66 16.55
N THR A 74 -9.19 -12.56 15.81
CA THR A 74 -8.57 -11.32 16.27
C THR A 74 -9.49 -10.56 17.21
N VAL A 75 -8.90 -9.74 18.08
CA VAL A 75 -9.66 -8.74 18.85
C VAL A 75 -10.32 -7.72 17.93
N GLN A 76 -11.40 -7.11 18.39
CA GLN A 76 -12.05 -6.03 17.65
C GLN A 76 -11.08 -4.86 17.49
N PRO A 77 -10.76 -4.41 16.26
CA PRO A 77 -9.96 -3.20 16.08
C PRO A 77 -10.72 -1.99 16.62
N ASN A 78 -9.99 -1.04 17.20
CA ASN A 78 -10.56 0.24 17.61
C ASN A 78 -10.96 1.05 16.36
N PRO A 79 -12.26 1.34 16.16
CA PRO A 79 -12.71 2.06 14.96
C PRO A 79 -12.15 3.49 14.86
N ALA A 80 -11.75 4.09 15.98
CA ALA A 80 -11.16 5.43 16.01
C ALA A 80 -9.75 5.48 15.39
N ASP A 81 -9.07 4.34 15.24
CA ASP A 81 -7.72 4.29 14.66
C ASP A 81 -7.74 4.25 13.11
N GLY A 82 -8.91 4.32 12.48
CA GLY A 82 -9.09 4.28 11.04
C GLY A 82 -8.99 2.87 10.44
N SER A 83 -8.36 2.74 9.27
CA SER A 83 -8.22 1.44 8.58
C SER A 83 -7.44 0.44 9.46
N PRO A 84 -8.02 -0.71 9.81
CA PRO A 84 -7.42 -1.61 10.79
C PRO A 84 -6.15 -2.29 10.25
N ILE A 85 -5.18 -2.49 11.14
CA ILE A 85 -4.04 -3.39 10.94
C ILE A 85 -4.21 -4.54 11.93
N LEU A 86 -4.10 -5.76 11.43
CA LEU A 86 -4.34 -6.98 12.18
C LEU A 86 -3.13 -7.93 12.05
N PRO A 87 -2.89 -8.79 13.06
CA PRO A 87 -1.73 -9.67 13.06
C PRO A 87 -1.68 -10.61 11.86
N ARG A 88 -0.51 -10.71 11.22
CA ARG A 88 -0.33 -11.48 9.98
C ARG A 88 -0.60 -12.97 10.17
N ASN A 89 -0.25 -13.52 11.35
CA ASN A 89 -0.51 -14.92 11.69
C ASN A 89 -2.01 -15.29 11.73
N ASN A 90 -2.89 -14.28 11.79
CA ASN A 90 -4.33 -14.47 11.78
C ASN A 90 -4.94 -14.29 10.39
N TYR A 91 -4.16 -13.91 9.37
CA TYR A 91 -4.68 -13.71 8.01
C TYR A 91 -5.32 -15.00 7.50
N TRP A 92 -6.59 -14.91 7.11
CA TRP A 92 -7.36 -16.07 6.66
C TRP A 92 -7.71 -16.01 5.18
N GLY A 93 -8.11 -14.84 4.67
CA GLY A 93 -8.51 -14.76 3.28
C GLY A 93 -8.87 -13.37 2.80
N PHE A 94 -8.98 -13.28 1.49
CA PHE A 94 -9.42 -12.09 0.77
C PHE A 94 -10.94 -12.14 0.59
N VAL A 95 -11.61 -11.00 0.78
CA VAL A 95 -13.04 -10.84 0.49
C VAL A 95 -13.22 -9.86 -0.68
N ARG A 96 -14.13 -10.18 -1.59
CA ARG A 96 -14.60 -9.23 -2.61
C ARG A 96 -16.11 -9.27 -2.75
N ALA A 97 -16.71 -8.12 -3.08
CA ALA A 97 -18.08 -8.12 -3.55
C ALA A 97 -18.13 -8.36 -5.07
N THR A 98 -19.06 -9.21 -5.50
CA THR A 98 -19.36 -9.46 -6.91
C THR A 98 -20.62 -8.72 -7.39
N LYS A 99 -21.46 -8.28 -6.44
CA LYS A 99 -22.65 -7.49 -6.71
C LYS A 99 -23.01 -6.65 -5.49
N LEU A 100 -23.45 -5.41 -5.73
CA LEU A 100 -24.14 -4.57 -4.76
C LEU A 100 -25.54 -4.30 -5.31
N THR A 101 -26.58 -4.47 -4.49
CA THR A 101 -27.97 -4.18 -4.88
C THR A 101 -28.59 -3.26 -3.84
N ALA A 102 -29.12 -2.12 -4.26
CA ALA A 102 -29.82 -1.21 -3.36
C ALA A 102 -31.08 -1.89 -2.79
N GLY A 103 -31.33 -1.67 -1.50
CA GLY A 103 -32.54 -2.10 -0.80
C GLY A 103 -33.39 -0.91 -0.36
N SER A 104 -34.42 -1.17 0.44
CA SER A 104 -35.24 -0.14 1.07
C SER A 104 -34.61 0.38 2.37
N ASN A 105 -35.06 1.54 2.86
CA ASN A 105 -34.65 2.10 4.15
C ASN A 105 -33.13 2.22 4.36
N ARG A 106 -32.39 2.60 3.30
CA ARG A 106 -30.91 2.66 3.26
C ARG A 106 -30.21 1.31 3.41
N GLY A 107 -30.95 0.20 3.42
CA GLY A 107 -30.39 -1.14 3.33
C GLY A 107 -29.91 -1.48 1.92
N PHE A 108 -29.17 -2.57 1.80
CA PHE A 108 -28.63 -3.07 0.53
C PHE A 108 -28.21 -4.54 0.68
N SER A 109 -27.98 -5.22 -0.44
CA SER A 109 -27.38 -6.55 -0.43
C SER A 109 -26.02 -6.57 -1.12
N LEU A 110 -25.10 -7.35 -0.56
CA LEU A 110 -23.80 -7.66 -1.15
C LEU A 110 -23.76 -9.15 -1.50
N ASN A 111 -23.41 -9.46 -2.75
CA ASN A 111 -22.89 -10.79 -3.06
C ASN A 111 -21.39 -10.75 -2.76
N LEU A 112 -20.92 -11.65 -1.91
CA LEU A 112 -19.54 -11.72 -1.46
C LEU A 112 -18.90 -13.05 -1.85
N GLU A 113 -17.61 -13.02 -2.10
CA GLU A 113 -16.77 -14.20 -2.22
C GLU A 113 -15.61 -14.10 -1.22
N PHE A 114 -15.39 -15.19 -0.48
CA PHE A 114 -14.23 -15.33 0.41
C PHE A 114 -13.25 -16.32 -0.21
N TRP A 115 -12.00 -15.89 -0.38
CA TRP A 115 -10.91 -16.66 -0.98
C TRP A 115 -9.87 -16.94 0.08
N THR A 116 -9.76 -18.20 0.53
CA THR A 116 -8.84 -18.55 1.60
C THR A 116 -7.40 -18.49 1.14
N PHE A 117 -6.54 -17.98 2.00
CA PHE A 117 -5.12 -17.87 1.78
C PHE A 117 -4.44 -19.23 1.99
N GLY A 118 -3.71 -19.69 0.97
CA GLY A 118 -2.99 -20.96 0.96
C GLY A 118 -1.49 -20.85 1.19
N GLY A 119 -0.96 -19.63 1.36
CA GLY A 119 0.48 -19.37 1.51
C GLY A 119 1.10 -18.69 0.31
N PHE A 120 2.42 -18.79 0.19
CA PHE A 120 3.20 -18.25 -0.92
C PHE A 120 3.98 -19.38 -1.61
N ARG A 121 4.12 -19.30 -2.93
CA ARG A 121 4.96 -20.19 -3.73
C ARG A 121 6.00 -19.40 -4.49
N GLN A 122 7.26 -19.80 -4.38
CA GLN A 122 8.31 -19.25 -5.23
C GLN A 122 8.17 -19.81 -6.65
N THR A 123 8.14 -18.93 -7.64
CA THR A 123 8.35 -19.27 -9.06
C THR A 123 9.73 -18.81 -9.50
N VAL A 124 10.12 -19.12 -10.74
CA VAL A 124 11.43 -18.73 -11.29
C VAL A 124 11.67 -17.22 -11.28
N ARG A 125 10.60 -16.39 -11.30
CA ARG A 125 10.71 -14.92 -11.40
C ARG A 125 10.13 -14.13 -10.24
N TYR A 126 9.23 -14.71 -9.45
CA TYR A 126 8.51 -13.99 -8.38
C TYR A 126 7.85 -14.95 -7.38
N TRP A 127 7.39 -14.40 -6.27
CA TRP A 127 6.55 -15.13 -5.31
C TRP A 127 5.08 -14.94 -5.66
N ASP A 128 4.38 -16.06 -5.88
CA ASP A 128 2.94 -16.10 -6.08
C ASP A 128 2.22 -16.24 -4.74
N THR A 129 1.15 -15.47 -4.56
CA THR A 129 0.15 -15.73 -3.53
C THR A 129 -0.72 -16.91 -3.94
N ILE A 130 -0.80 -17.92 -3.09
CA ILE A 130 -1.66 -19.09 -3.30
C ILE A 130 -3.01 -18.79 -2.67
N TRP A 131 -4.07 -18.93 -3.47
CA TRP A 131 -5.46 -18.86 -3.01
C TRP A 131 -6.13 -20.22 -3.19
N ALA A 132 -7.20 -20.48 -2.45
CA ALA A 132 -8.08 -21.60 -2.77
C ALA A 132 -8.60 -21.49 -4.21
N GLY A 133 -8.82 -22.64 -4.84
CA GLY A 133 -9.26 -22.71 -6.24
C GLY A 133 -10.71 -22.25 -6.47
N GLN A 134 -11.50 -22.06 -5.42
CA GLN A 134 -12.90 -21.63 -5.44
C GLN A 134 -13.22 -20.81 -4.18
N PRO A 135 -14.24 -19.93 -4.22
CA PRO A 135 -14.69 -19.22 -3.03
C PRO A 135 -15.35 -20.17 -2.03
N VAL A 136 -15.23 -19.87 -0.74
CA VAL A 136 -15.87 -20.65 0.34
C VAL A 136 -17.38 -20.72 0.10
N ASP A 137 -17.94 -21.93 0.22
CA ASP A 137 -19.35 -22.27 0.01
C ASP A 137 -19.94 -21.84 -1.35
N GLY A 138 -19.09 -21.54 -2.35
CA GLY A 138 -19.54 -20.99 -3.64
C GLY A 138 -19.98 -19.52 -3.58
N GLY A 139 -19.69 -18.83 -2.47
CA GLY A 139 -20.03 -17.43 -2.25
C GLY A 139 -21.26 -17.22 -1.36
N TYR A 140 -21.43 -15.96 -0.96
CA TYR A 140 -22.44 -15.54 0.02
C TYR A 140 -23.28 -14.39 -0.50
N ILE A 141 -24.48 -14.25 0.08
CA ILE A 141 -25.32 -13.07 -0.03
C ILE A 141 -25.49 -12.51 1.38
N VAL A 142 -25.24 -11.22 1.55
CA VAL A 142 -25.42 -10.51 2.82
C VAL A 142 -26.45 -9.41 2.61
N GLU A 143 -27.56 -9.49 3.35
CA GLU A 143 -28.61 -8.47 3.35
C GLU A 143 -28.40 -7.54 4.55
N LEU A 144 -27.98 -6.31 4.27
CA LEU A 144 -27.53 -5.34 5.26
C LEU A 144 -28.58 -4.26 5.46
N SER A 145 -28.88 -3.97 6.73
CA SER A 145 -29.75 -2.87 7.14
C SER A 145 -29.01 -1.94 8.10
N PRO A 146 -29.36 -0.64 8.16
CA PRO A 146 -28.78 0.27 9.14
C PRO A 146 -28.95 -0.24 10.56
N ALA A 147 -27.92 -0.08 11.38
CA ALA A 147 -27.93 -0.46 12.80
C ALA A 147 -27.21 0.58 13.66
N SER A 148 -27.43 0.53 14.97
CA SER A 148 -26.71 1.39 15.91
C SER A 148 -25.23 1.00 15.96
N ALA A 149 -24.36 1.93 15.60
CA ALA A 149 -22.93 1.72 15.68
C ALA A 149 -22.48 1.53 17.13
N PRO A 150 -21.58 0.57 17.41
CA PRO A 150 -20.87 0.51 18.68
C PRO A 150 -20.10 1.80 18.97
N SER A 151 -19.74 2.02 20.24
CA SER A 151 -18.88 3.14 20.64
C SER A 151 -17.55 3.13 19.86
N GLY A 152 -17.06 4.32 19.49
CA GLY A 152 -15.77 4.52 18.84
C GLY A 152 -15.82 4.67 17.31
N TYR A 153 -16.92 4.29 16.64
CA TYR A 153 -17.06 4.53 15.19
C TYR A 153 -17.19 6.03 14.90
N PRO A 154 -16.37 6.59 13.98
CA PRO A 154 -16.38 8.02 13.67
C PRO A 154 -17.62 8.46 12.87
N ASP A 155 -18.30 7.52 12.20
CA ASP A 155 -19.55 7.77 11.47
C ASP A 155 -20.61 6.75 11.87
N THR A 156 -21.42 7.12 12.84
CA THR A 156 -22.47 6.25 13.38
C THR A 156 -23.64 6.03 12.42
N GLN A 157 -23.75 6.82 11.34
CA GLN A 157 -24.80 6.68 10.33
C GLN A 157 -24.44 5.68 9.24
N ASN A 158 -23.17 5.25 9.18
CA ASN A 158 -22.63 4.30 8.23
C ASN A 158 -22.19 3.02 8.96
N TYR A 159 -23.15 2.41 9.65
CA TYR A 159 -23.00 1.12 10.30
C TYR A 159 -24.19 0.23 9.94
N PHE A 160 -23.89 -0.99 9.51
CA PHE A 160 -24.87 -1.93 8.99
C PHE A 160 -24.63 -3.33 9.56
N GLU A 161 -25.72 -4.07 9.72
CA GLU A 161 -25.67 -5.48 10.09
C GLU A 161 -26.67 -6.31 9.29
N GLY A 162 -26.39 -7.60 9.19
CA GLY A 162 -27.15 -8.50 8.33
C GLY A 162 -26.82 -9.96 8.54
N ASN A 163 -27.68 -10.82 8.01
CA ASN A 163 -27.43 -12.26 7.94
C ASN A 163 -26.57 -12.58 6.72
N VAL A 164 -25.62 -13.50 6.89
CA VAL A 164 -24.85 -14.11 5.80
C VAL A 164 -25.58 -15.38 5.36
N LYS A 165 -25.92 -15.46 4.07
CA LYS A 165 -26.57 -16.62 3.45
C LYS A 165 -25.63 -17.25 2.43
N ILE A 166 -25.57 -18.58 2.34
CA ILE A 166 -24.90 -19.26 1.23
C ILE A 166 -25.65 -18.92 -0.07
N ALA A 167 -24.93 -18.50 -1.11
CA ALA A 167 -25.55 -18.00 -2.34
C ALA A 167 -26.39 -19.06 -3.07
N SER A 168 -25.98 -20.33 -3.02
CA SER A 168 -26.64 -21.44 -3.72
C SER A 168 -27.87 -21.99 -2.99
N SER A 169 -27.88 -21.98 -1.65
CA SER A 169 -28.93 -22.61 -0.85
C SER A 169 -29.82 -21.62 -0.08
N GLY A 170 -29.38 -20.37 0.09
CA GLY A 170 -30.05 -19.37 0.91
C GLY A 170 -29.93 -19.64 2.43
N ALA A 171 -29.23 -20.69 2.85
CA ALA A 171 -29.08 -21.05 4.25
C ALA A 171 -28.30 -19.98 5.02
N VAL A 172 -28.82 -19.53 6.17
CA VAL A 172 -28.17 -18.54 7.03
C VAL A 172 -27.02 -19.19 7.80
N VAL A 173 -25.80 -18.73 7.56
CA VAL A 173 -24.56 -19.31 8.12
C VAL A 173 -23.83 -18.39 9.09
N GLY A 174 -24.32 -17.17 9.30
CA GLY A 174 -23.73 -16.26 10.28
C GLY A 174 -24.31 -14.86 10.22
N LYS A 175 -23.67 -13.96 10.97
CA LYS A 175 -23.94 -12.52 10.94
C LYS A 175 -22.76 -11.77 10.37
N PHE A 176 -23.05 -10.67 9.69
CA PHE A 176 -22.07 -9.73 9.16
C PHE A 176 -22.36 -8.35 9.68
N THR A 177 -21.33 -7.63 10.12
CA THR A 177 -21.41 -6.20 10.38
C THR A 177 -20.37 -5.45 9.57
N MET A 178 -20.67 -4.21 9.21
CA MET A 178 -19.71 -3.29 8.61
C MET A 178 -19.93 -1.86 9.12
N GLY A 179 -18.85 -1.19 9.51
CA GLY A 179 -18.91 0.20 9.94
C GLY A 179 -17.77 1.03 9.34
N TRP A 180 -18.11 2.23 8.86
CA TRP A 180 -17.15 3.13 8.22
C TRP A 180 -16.19 3.75 9.24
N VAL A 181 -14.90 3.82 8.90
CA VAL A 181 -13.86 4.28 9.83
C VAL A 181 -12.92 5.34 9.27
N SER A 182 -12.73 5.43 7.95
CA SER A 182 -11.83 6.43 7.37
C SER A 182 -12.13 6.70 5.91
N THR A 183 -11.83 7.90 5.43
CA THR A 183 -11.78 8.22 3.99
C THR A 183 -10.61 7.54 3.29
N TYR A 184 -9.54 7.23 4.03
CA TYR A 184 -8.41 6.47 3.52
C TYR A 184 -8.72 4.97 3.54
N LEU A 185 -8.20 4.25 2.55
CA LEU A 185 -8.36 2.80 2.38
C LEU A 185 -7.37 2.02 3.25
N ARG A 186 -6.19 2.59 3.49
CA ARG A 186 -5.06 1.97 4.19
C ARG A 186 -4.35 3.02 5.04
N ARG A 187 -3.56 2.57 6.01
CA ARG A 187 -2.69 3.44 6.82
C ARG A 187 -1.27 2.88 6.80
N ILE A 188 -0.28 3.77 6.75
CA ILE A 188 1.14 3.41 6.68
C ILE A 188 1.99 4.47 7.37
N LYS A 189 3.14 4.07 7.90
CA LYS A 189 4.16 4.99 8.40
C LYS A 189 5.37 4.97 7.47
N LEU A 190 5.93 6.15 7.22
CA LEU A 190 7.21 6.32 6.57
C LEU A 190 8.21 6.84 7.61
N GLU A 191 9.33 6.15 7.76
CA GLU A 191 10.49 6.66 8.48
C GLU A 191 11.62 6.92 7.48
N ILE A 192 12.17 8.13 7.52
CA ILE A 192 13.26 8.55 6.64
C ILE A 192 14.54 8.64 7.46
N GLY A 193 15.53 7.82 7.14
CA GLY A 193 16.88 7.89 7.70
C GLY A 193 17.85 8.50 6.68
N THR A 194 18.83 9.28 7.13
CA THR A 194 19.82 9.90 6.24
C THR A 194 21.24 9.76 6.76
N VAL A 195 22.19 9.72 5.83
CA VAL A 195 23.60 10.02 6.14
C VAL A 195 23.77 11.51 6.47
N SER A 196 24.88 11.84 7.15
CA SER A 196 25.15 13.20 7.62
C SER A 196 25.16 14.23 6.47
N GLY A 197 24.29 15.25 6.60
CA GLY A 197 24.21 16.38 5.68
C GLY A 197 23.38 16.15 4.41
N ALA A 198 22.82 14.96 4.20
CA ALA A 198 21.93 14.70 3.08
C ALA A 198 20.54 15.36 3.29
N LYS A 199 19.93 15.84 2.21
CA LYS A 199 18.61 16.49 2.27
C LYS A 199 17.49 15.46 2.39
N VAL A 200 16.51 15.75 3.24
CA VAL A 200 15.27 14.97 3.32
C VAL A 200 14.28 15.44 2.24
N PRO A 201 13.77 14.55 1.37
CA PRO A 201 12.75 14.91 0.38
C PRO A 201 11.40 15.16 1.07
N GLN A 202 11.06 16.41 1.37
CA GLN A 202 9.82 16.76 2.09
C GLN A 202 8.63 17.01 1.15
N ALA A 203 8.87 17.70 0.05
CA ALA A 203 7.86 18.13 -0.91
C ALA A 203 8.50 18.48 -2.27
N ASP A 204 7.67 18.66 -3.28
CA ASP A 204 8.04 19.29 -4.54
C ASP A 204 8.44 20.77 -4.34
N THR A 205 8.95 21.39 -5.41
CA THR A 205 9.42 22.79 -5.42
C THR A 205 8.29 23.76 -5.06
N SER A 206 7.05 23.45 -5.41
CA SER A 206 5.90 24.30 -5.08
C SER A 206 5.47 24.19 -3.61
N GLY A 207 5.91 23.14 -2.90
CA GLY A 207 5.46 22.79 -1.56
C GLY A 207 4.02 22.26 -1.49
N THR A 208 3.34 22.09 -2.63
CA THR A 208 1.94 21.62 -2.68
C THR A 208 1.84 20.11 -2.75
N ARG A 209 2.85 19.43 -3.32
CA ARG A 209 2.96 17.98 -3.35
C ARG A 209 3.87 17.55 -2.21
N THR A 210 3.26 17.06 -1.14
CA THR A 210 3.94 16.44 0.00
C THR A 210 3.69 14.94 -0.02
N TRP A 211 4.45 14.16 0.77
CA TRP A 211 4.14 12.74 0.98
C TRP A 211 2.67 12.51 1.32
N LYS A 212 2.14 13.33 2.23
CA LYS A 212 0.74 13.24 2.67
C LYS A 212 -0.25 13.49 1.53
N SER A 213 -0.04 14.52 0.71
CA SER A 213 -0.97 14.82 -0.38
C SER A 213 -0.90 13.76 -1.49
N VAL A 214 0.29 13.25 -1.81
CA VAL A 214 0.45 12.22 -2.85
C VAL A 214 -0.17 10.90 -2.41
N PHE A 215 0.13 10.43 -1.19
CA PHE A 215 -0.46 9.20 -0.66
C PHE A 215 -1.97 9.32 -0.42
N ALA A 216 -2.47 10.51 -0.08
CA ALA A 216 -3.90 10.75 0.04
C ALA A 216 -4.66 10.49 -1.27
N GLU A 217 -4.08 10.85 -2.42
CA GLU A 217 -4.66 10.56 -3.74
C GLU A 217 -4.72 9.05 -4.03
N ALA A 218 -3.74 8.30 -3.52
CA ALA A 218 -3.72 6.83 -3.57
C ALA A 218 -4.60 6.17 -2.48
N GLY A 219 -5.27 6.96 -1.63
CA GLY A 219 -6.12 6.46 -0.55
C GLY A 219 -5.35 5.92 0.66
N TYR A 220 -4.12 6.38 0.91
CA TYR A 220 -3.34 6.03 2.10
C TYR A 220 -3.33 7.18 3.11
N ASP A 221 -3.55 6.82 4.37
CA ASP A 221 -3.24 7.66 5.52
C ASP A 221 -1.77 7.45 5.90
N ILE A 222 -0.90 8.35 5.44
CA ILE A 222 0.54 8.27 5.71
C ILE A 222 0.95 9.20 6.85
N SER A 223 1.75 8.68 7.78
CA SER A 223 2.51 9.51 8.73
C SER A 223 3.99 9.44 8.41
N VAL A 224 4.62 10.60 8.18
CA VAL A 224 6.05 10.69 7.88
C VAL A 224 6.83 11.13 9.11
N THR A 225 7.94 10.46 9.37
CA THR A 225 8.87 10.78 10.45
C THR A 225 10.29 10.80 9.90
N VAL A 226 11.10 11.74 10.39
CA VAL A 226 12.55 11.72 10.15
C VAL A 226 13.17 10.99 11.33
N GLY A 227 13.86 9.88 11.04
CA GLY A 227 14.60 9.09 11.99
C GLY A 227 16.02 9.62 12.18
N LYS A 228 17.00 8.71 12.19
CA LYS A 228 18.42 9.08 12.32
C LYS A 228 18.92 9.83 11.08
N THR A 229 19.62 10.96 11.27
CA THR A 229 20.09 11.83 10.18
C THR A 229 21.62 11.89 10.02
N ASP A 230 22.32 11.11 10.83
CA ASP A 230 23.77 10.96 10.90
C ASP A 230 24.16 9.47 10.78
N ILE A 231 23.50 8.73 9.88
CA ILE A 231 23.84 7.34 9.61
C ILE A 231 25.29 7.28 9.12
N PRO A 232 26.17 6.47 9.74
CA PRO A 232 27.56 6.34 9.33
C PRO A 232 27.67 5.81 7.90
N GLU A 233 28.55 6.44 7.13
CA GLU A 233 28.84 6.02 5.76
C GLU A 233 29.86 4.87 5.76
N PRO A 234 29.64 3.81 4.97
CA PRO A 234 30.56 2.70 4.88
C PRO A 234 31.80 3.06 4.06
N SER A 235 32.85 2.27 4.26
CA SER A 235 33.94 2.16 3.29
C SER A 235 33.63 1.02 2.32
N ASN A 236 33.70 1.31 1.03
CA ASN A 236 33.45 0.35 -0.03
C ASN A 236 34.61 0.41 -1.05
N THR A 237 34.84 -0.68 -1.78
CA THR A 237 35.88 -0.76 -2.81
C THR A 237 35.67 0.24 -3.95
N VAL A 238 34.42 0.65 -4.20
CA VAL A 238 34.08 1.70 -5.16
C VAL A 238 34.44 3.10 -4.64
N GLY A 239 34.42 3.28 -3.32
CA GLY A 239 34.78 4.53 -2.65
C GLY A 239 34.13 4.67 -1.28
N ALA A 240 34.57 5.65 -0.50
CA ALA A 240 33.87 6.02 0.73
C ALA A 240 32.48 6.62 0.40
N GLY A 241 31.47 6.30 1.20
CA GLY A 241 30.10 6.81 1.01
C GLY A 241 29.27 6.08 -0.05
N TRP A 242 29.83 5.03 -0.67
CA TRP A 242 29.12 4.14 -1.57
C TRP A 242 28.54 2.96 -0.78
N PHE A 243 27.21 2.89 -0.72
CA PHE A 243 26.50 1.78 -0.12
C PHE A 243 26.27 0.70 -1.18
N ASN A 244 26.52 -0.56 -0.81
CA ASN A 244 26.00 -1.71 -1.54
C ASN A 244 24.69 -2.21 -0.89
N GLU A 245 23.96 -3.10 -1.58
CA GLU A 245 22.65 -3.60 -1.09
C GLU A 245 22.70 -4.18 0.34
N GLU A 246 23.77 -4.87 0.70
CA GLU A 246 23.95 -5.47 2.04
C GLU A 246 24.12 -4.38 3.10
N GLN A 247 24.94 -3.36 2.82
CA GLN A 247 25.15 -2.21 3.70
C GLN A 247 23.89 -1.36 3.86
N GLU A 248 23.08 -1.21 2.80
CA GLU A 248 21.78 -0.54 2.87
C GLU A 248 20.81 -1.29 3.79
N HIS A 249 20.75 -2.62 3.64
CA HIS A 249 19.93 -3.47 4.49
C HIS A 249 20.37 -3.40 5.95
N ASP A 250 21.66 -3.54 6.22
CA ASP A 250 22.23 -3.45 7.57
C ASP A 250 21.97 -2.08 8.22
N ALA A 251 22.10 -1.00 7.45
CA ALA A 251 21.81 0.35 7.93
C ALA A 251 20.33 0.49 8.32
N VAL A 252 19.41 -0.02 7.49
CA VAL A 252 17.98 -0.03 7.81
C VAL A 252 17.74 -0.82 9.09
N LEU A 253 18.23 -2.06 9.22
CA LEU A 253 18.01 -2.87 10.42
C LEU A 253 18.61 -2.24 11.69
N THR A 254 19.75 -1.57 11.58
CA THR A 254 20.47 -0.99 12.72
C THR A 254 19.83 0.32 13.20
N TYR A 255 19.43 1.19 12.26
CA TYR A 255 19.06 2.57 12.59
C TYR A 255 17.58 2.86 12.54
N ARG A 256 16.77 1.95 11.98
CA ARG A 256 15.32 2.11 12.00
C ARG A 256 14.76 2.04 13.40
N GLY A 257 13.75 2.87 13.67
CA GLY A 257 12.91 2.68 14.85
C GLY A 257 12.27 1.28 14.83
N PRO A 258 12.17 0.59 15.98
CA PRO A 258 11.58 -0.76 16.05
C PRO A 258 10.15 -0.75 15.52
N THR A 259 9.75 -1.86 14.89
CA THR A 259 8.45 -2.00 14.23
C THR A 259 7.81 -3.33 14.56
N ASP A 260 6.54 -3.26 14.95
CA ASP A 260 5.67 -4.42 15.09
C ASP A 260 4.68 -4.45 13.92
N TYR A 261 5.01 -5.23 12.88
CA TYR A 261 4.21 -5.33 11.66
C TYR A 261 2.80 -5.92 11.87
N ASP A 262 2.53 -6.48 13.05
CA ASP A 262 1.20 -6.95 13.41
C ASP A 262 0.31 -5.82 13.99
N LYS A 263 0.88 -4.63 14.19
CA LYS A 263 0.19 -3.42 14.68
C LYS A 263 0.32 -2.20 13.77
N GLU A 264 1.41 -2.10 13.03
CA GLU A 264 1.68 -0.99 12.11
C GLU A 264 2.31 -1.46 10.79
N TRP A 265 1.92 -0.87 9.67
CA TRP A 265 2.67 -1.01 8.42
C TRP A 265 3.64 0.15 8.35
N LYS A 266 4.93 -0.17 8.24
CA LYS A 266 5.99 0.83 8.22
C LYS A 266 6.98 0.56 7.11
N TYR A 267 7.25 1.61 6.36
CA TYR A 267 8.18 1.65 5.25
C TYR A 267 9.37 2.53 5.61
N TYR A 268 10.55 2.16 5.12
CA TYR A 268 11.79 2.87 5.39
C TYR A 268 12.36 3.46 4.12
N LEU A 269 12.73 4.74 4.18
CA LEU A 269 13.47 5.42 3.14
C LEU A 269 14.86 5.77 3.66
N LEU A 270 15.88 5.13 3.13
CA LEU A 270 17.28 5.42 3.44
C LEU A 270 17.84 6.41 2.40
N ILE A 271 18.31 7.56 2.86
CA ILE A 271 19.01 8.54 2.02
C ILE A 271 20.51 8.37 2.19
N VAL A 272 21.19 7.93 1.14
CA VAL A 272 22.66 7.75 1.09
C VAL A 272 23.26 8.72 0.08
N ARG A 273 24.58 8.96 0.12
CA ARG A 273 25.23 9.77 -0.93
C ARG A 273 25.22 9.05 -2.27
N HIS A 274 25.67 7.81 -2.26
CA HIS A 274 25.87 6.99 -3.45
C HIS A 274 25.50 5.53 -3.20
N MET A 275 25.04 4.87 -4.26
CA MET A 275 24.65 3.46 -4.29
C MET A 275 25.46 2.74 -5.36
N VAL A 276 25.89 1.51 -5.10
CA VAL A 276 26.74 0.74 -6.02
C VAL A 276 25.92 0.13 -7.16
N GLU A 277 24.77 -0.46 -6.86
CA GLU A 277 23.98 -1.27 -7.79
C GLU A 277 22.99 -0.45 -8.62
N SER A 278 22.65 0.76 -8.18
CA SER A 278 21.72 1.65 -8.88
C SER A 278 22.22 3.10 -8.81
N SER A 279 21.90 3.89 -9.83
CA SER A 279 22.30 5.29 -9.88
C SER A 279 21.41 6.21 -9.04
N ARG A 280 20.14 5.84 -8.77
CA ARG A 280 19.13 6.80 -8.26
C ARG A 280 18.43 6.31 -7.00
N GLY A 281 17.93 5.09 -7.07
CA GLY A 281 17.19 4.45 -6.01
C GLY A 281 16.96 2.99 -6.31
N ALA A 282 16.75 2.21 -5.26
CA ALA A 282 16.46 0.79 -5.36
C ALA A 282 15.78 0.29 -4.10
N MET A 283 14.84 -0.63 -4.29
CA MET A 283 14.26 -1.40 -3.20
C MET A 283 15.35 -2.16 -2.45
N ILE A 284 15.35 -2.04 -1.13
CA ILE A 284 16.25 -2.79 -0.25
C ILE A 284 15.71 -4.22 -0.11
N ASP A 285 16.62 -5.18 -0.27
CA ASP A 285 16.32 -6.61 -0.27
C ASP A 285 15.13 -7.02 -1.16
N PRO A 286 15.23 -6.85 -2.50
CA PRO A 286 14.13 -7.16 -3.41
C PRO A 286 13.84 -8.67 -3.50
N THR A 287 14.75 -9.52 -3.01
CA THR A 287 14.70 -10.99 -3.17
C THR A 287 14.62 -11.78 -1.86
N ARG A 288 14.48 -11.12 -0.70
CA ARG A 288 14.49 -11.74 0.65
C ARG A 288 15.84 -12.36 1.04
N LYS A 289 16.91 -11.89 0.44
CA LYS A 289 18.27 -12.42 0.53
C LYS A 289 18.83 -12.33 1.94
N TYR A 290 18.50 -11.28 2.70
CA TYR A 290 19.25 -10.97 3.93
C TYR A 290 18.51 -11.44 5.20
N ASN A 291 17.20 -11.22 5.32
CA ASN A 291 16.46 -11.60 6.53
C ASN A 291 15.12 -12.32 6.28
N GLY A 292 14.85 -12.72 5.03
CA GLY A 292 13.63 -13.42 4.67
C GLY A 292 12.40 -12.51 4.51
N ILE A 293 12.51 -11.20 4.76
CA ILE A 293 11.46 -10.21 4.58
C ILE A 293 11.77 -9.40 3.33
N PRO A 294 10.95 -9.50 2.26
CA PRO A 294 11.19 -8.71 1.05
C PRO A 294 10.84 -7.25 1.31
N ARG A 295 11.51 -6.32 0.62
CA ARG A 295 11.01 -4.95 0.38
C ARG A 295 10.67 -4.19 1.65
N GLU A 296 11.55 -4.26 2.65
CA GLU A 296 11.36 -3.53 3.91
C GLU A 296 11.58 -2.02 3.78
N GLY A 297 12.17 -1.56 2.68
CA GLY A 297 12.42 -0.16 2.41
C GLY A 297 13.02 0.06 1.03
N THR A 298 13.45 1.29 0.78
CA THR A 298 14.23 1.68 -0.39
C THR A 298 15.39 2.57 0.04
N ALA A 299 16.46 2.54 -0.73
CA ALA A 299 17.55 3.49 -0.67
C ALA A 299 17.43 4.45 -1.87
N ILE A 300 17.77 5.72 -1.66
CA ILE A 300 17.93 6.70 -2.73
C ILE A 300 19.24 7.49 -2.57
N ALA A 301 19.90 7.73 -3.69
CA ALA A 301 21.19 8.43 -3.75
C ALA A 301 20.99 9.95 -3.88
N SER A 302 21.41 10.70 -2.87
CA SER A 302 21.27 12.17 -2.85
C SER A 302 22.28 12.86 -3.77
N GLU A 303 23.48 12.31 -3.90
CA GLU A 303 24.60 12.90 -4.64
C GLU A 303 24.82 12.28 -6.02
N TRP A 304 23.86 11.48 -6.51
CA TRP A 304 23.87 11.06 -7.91
C TRP A 304 23.96 12.27 -8.83
N ARG A 305 24.86 12.21 -9.82
CA ARG A 305 24.98 13.24 -10.85
C ARG A 305 24.18 12.83 -12.06
N VAL A 306 23.15 13.62 -12.39
CA VAL A 306 22.24 13.31 -13.50
C VAL A 306 23.01 13.05 -14.79
N GLY A 307 22.73 11.91 -15.41
CA GLY A 307 23.39 11.46 -16.64
C GLY A 307 24.71 10.72 -16.42
N THR A 308 25.01 10.28 -15.20
CA THR A 308 26.24 9.53 -14.89
C THR A 308 25.91 8.22 -14.15
N ASN A 309 26.46 7.09 -14.60
CA ASN A 309 26.41 5.81 -13.90
C ASN A 309 27.40 5.78 -12.72
N PRO A 310 27.29 4.80 -11.80
CA PRO A 310 28.25 4.59 -10.72
C PRO A 310 29.72 4.53 -11.16
N ASP A 311 29.98 3.94 -12.33
CA ASP A 311 31.32 3.79 -12.91
C ASP A 311 31.83 5.05 -13.67
N GLY A 312 31.05 6.13 -13.66
CA GLY A 312 31.38 7.39 -14.36
C GLY A 312 30.99 7.42 -15.83
N THR A 313 30.44 6.33 -16.39
CA THR A 313 29.97 6.30 -17.78
C THR A 313 28.66 7.11 -17.94
N PRO A 314 28.33 7.59 -19.15
CA PRO A 314 27.05 8.26 -19.39
C PRO A 314 25.86 7.34 -19.12
N ASP A 315 24.92 7.80 -18.28
CA ASP A 315 23.63 7.16 -18.06
C ASP A 315 22.66 7.60 -19.17
N THR A 316 22.51 6.78 -20.21
CA THR A 316 21.53 6.97 -21.28
C THR A 316 20.58 5.78 -21.35
N ILE A 317 19.27 6.04 -21.31
CA ILE A 317 18.24 5.03 -21.55
C ILE A 317 17.85 5.12 -23.03
N ASP A 318 17.91 4.02 -23.77
CA ASP A 318 17.53 3.94 -25.18
C ASP A 318 18.21 4.99 -26.09
N ASN A 319 19.47 5.34 -25.79
CA ASN A 319 20.23 6.42 -26.45
C ASN A 319 19.59 7.81 -26.34
N VAL A 320 18.67 8.02 -25.40
CA VAL A 320 18.08 9.33 -25.11
C VAL A 320 18.93 9.99 -24.01
N PRO A 321 19.66 11.08 -24.32
CA PRO A 321 20.43 11.79 -23.31
C PRO A 321 19.50 12.57 -22.38
N TRP A 322 19.94 12.72 -21.14
CA TRP A 322 19.30 13.63 -20.18
C TRP A 322 19.31 15.07 -20.71
N PRO A 323 18.30 15.90 -20.37
CA PRO A 323 18.30 17.30 -20.76
C PRO A 323 19.56 18.03 -20.29
N ALA A 324 20.21 18.79 -21.18
CA ALA A 324 21.44 19.51 -20.86
C ALA A 324 21.30 20.49 -19.68
N SER A 325 20.08 20.93 -19.37
CA SER A 325 19.78 21.79 -18.23
C SER A 325 19.91 21.11 -16.85
N VAL A 326 19.94 19.77 -16.82
CA VAL A 326 20.02 18.99 -15.57
C VAL A 326 21.27 18.11 -15.46
N VAL A 327 21.88 17.74 -16.59
CA VAL A 327 23.10 16.91 -16.61
C VAL A 327 24.19 17.47 -15.68
N GLY A 328 24.81 16.58 -14.89
CA GLY A 328 25.90 16.90 -13.98
C GLY A 328 25.50 17.54 -12.64
N LYS A 329 24.24 17.99 -12.50
CA LYS A 329 23.72 18.47 -11.21
C LYS A 329 23.55 17.30 -10.24
N LYS A 330 23.75 17.57 -8.94
CA LYS A 330 23.42 16.61 -7.89
C LYS A 330 21.91 16.41 -7.85
N PHE A 331 21.48 15.19 -7.57
CA PHE A 331 20.08 14.86 -7.65
C PHE A 331 19.24 15.57 -6.60
N GLU A 332 19.75 15.70 -5.37
CA GLU A 332 19.09 16.43 -4.29
C GLU A 332 18.95 17.95 -4.54
N ASP A 333 19.65 18.51 -5.52
CA ASP A 333 19.50 19.92 -5.95
C ASP A 333 18.36 20.08 -6.97
N LEU A 334 17.86 18.98 -7.52
CA LEU A 334 16.72 18.95 -8.43
C LEU A 334 15.49 18.49 -7.63
N GLN A 335 14.89 19.41 -6.88
CA GLN A 335 13.89 19.08 -5.86
C GLN A 335 12.69 18.28 -6.39
N ASP A 336 12.13 18.64 -7.55
CA ASP A 336 10.99 17.91 -8.13
C ASP A 336 11.31 16.45 -8.48
N PRO A 337 12.33 16.15 -9.33
CA PRO A 337 12.65 14.76 -9.63
C PRO A 337 13.22 14.01 -8.42
N TRP A 338 13.88 14.69 -7.47
CA TRP A 338 14.31 14.09 -6.22
C TRP A 338 13.13 13.59 -5.38
N PHE A 339 12.18 14.49 -5.09
CA PHE A 339 10.98 14.15 -4.33
C PHE A 339 10.14 13.10 -5.06
N ARG A 340 9.96 13.24 -6.38
CA ARG A 340 9.24 12.25 -7.19
C ARG A 340 9.89 10.87 -7.13
N THR A 341 11.22 10.79 -7.16
CA THR A 341 11.92 9.50 -7.08
C THR A 341 11.78 8.89 -5.70
N ALA A 342 11.94 9.69 -4.64
CA ALA A 342 11.69 9.22 -3.29
C ALA A 342 10.28 8.62 -3.14
N VAL A 343 9.28 9.31 -3.68
CA VAL A 343 7.90 8.82 -3.69
C VAL A 343 7.73 7.57 -4.56
N HIS A 344 8.27 7.55 -5.79
CA HIS A 344 8.18 6.41 -6.70
C HIS A 344 8.76 5.14 -6.09
N GLU A 345 9.96 5.25 -5.50
CA GLU A 345 10.58 4.13 -4.80
C GLU A 345 9.83 3.79 -3.50
N GLY A 346 9.12 4.75 -2.91
CA GLY A 346 8.26 4.55 -1.73
C GLY A 346 6.86 3.99 -2.03
N GLU A 347 6.45 3.94 -3.30
CA GLU A 347 5.12 3.50 -3.75
C GLU A 347 4.99 1.98 -3.94
N VAL A 348 6.09 1.22 -3.75
CA VAL A 348 6.12 -0.23 -3.97
C VAL A 348 6.26 -1.05 -2.66
N PRO A 349 5.32 -0.98 -1.70
CA PRO A 349 5.21 -1.99 -0.64
C PRO A 349 4.66 -3.33 -1.17
#